data_AF-W7UCZ6-F1
#
_entry.id   AF-W7UCZ6-F1
#
_cell.length_a   1.000
_cell.length_b   1.000
_cell.length_c   1.000
_cell.angle_alpha   90.00
_cell.angle_beta   90.00
_cell.angle_gamma   90.00
#
_symmetry.space_group_name_H-M   'P 1'
#
loop_
_entity.id
_entity.type
_entity.pdbx_description
1 polymer ?
#
loop_
_entity_poly.entity_id
_entity_poly.type
_entity_poly.pdbx_seq_one_letter_code
_entity_poly.pdbx_strand_id
1 'polypeptide(L)'
;MNSDFARIITLQRKERHISQKQAATDLGISQALLSHYEKGIRECGLNFLVKIADYYNVSCDYLLGRTPEPEGKTITIEDIPDDDGNNSMKMPSPEIINFNRRIVNNSISLLFSLAQKANSITLIKEVSSYLMLSVYKLFRIVYNANPHNDQKLFRIPKVIANDSANAIVSMSEANIKAASSGIALDGNDCVDNFDTLYVTTATLQKDYAQYSSSLLNLIKRSEESISRTRAKYRSDIK
;
A
#
# COMPACT_ATOMS: atom_id res chain seq x y z
N MET A 1 15.01 -16.05 25.22
CA MET A 1 13.61 -15.59 25.19
C MET A 1 13.49 -14.46 24.20
N ASN A 2 12.58 -14.55 23.24
CA ASN A 2 12.35 -13.48 22.27
C ASN A 2 11.52 -12.37 22.92
N SER A 3 12.19 -11.32 23.42
CA SER A 3 11.56 -10.20 24.14
C SER A 3 10.62 -9.35 23.28
N ASP A 4 10.72 -9.46 21.95
CA ASP A 4 9.90 -8.70 21.03
C ASP A 4 8.45 -9.16 21.02
N PHE A 5 8.19 -10.47 21.16
CA PHE A 5 6.82 -10.99 21.19
C PHE A 5 6.00 -10.37 22.32
N ALA A 6 6.51 -10.41 23.55
CA ALA A 6 5.87 -9.84 24.74
C ALA A 6 5.60 -8.33 24.60
N ARG A 7 6.57 -7.60 24.03
CA ARG A 7 6.47 -6.16 23.78
C ARG A 7 5.42 -5.84 22.72
N ILE A 8 5.42 -6.57 21.61
CA ILE A 8 4.55 -6.31 20.45
C ILE A 8 3.10 -6.63 20.78
N ILE A 9 2.81 -7.74 21.47
CA ILE A 9 1.43 -8.04 21.89
C ILE A 9 0.89 -6.99 22.89
N THR A 10 1.74 -6.49 23.77
CA THR A 10 1.37 -5.42 24.72
C THR A 10 1.06 -4.13 23.98
N LEU A 11 1.86 -3.79 22.96
CA LEU A 11 1.65 -2.62 22.11
C LEU A 11 0.32 -2.73 21.36
N GLN A 12 0.09 -3.86 20.66
CA GLN A 12 -1.16 -4.10 19.90
C GLN A 12 -2.42 -3.96 20.75
N ARG A 13 -2.37 -4.47 22.00
CA ARG A 13 -3.48 -4.31 22.95
C ARG A 13 -3.72 -2.85 23.33
N LYS A 14 -2.65 -2.08 23.59
CA LYS A 14 -2.73 -0.67 23.98
C LYS A 14 -3.23 0.22 22.85
N GLU A 15 -2.78 -0.02 21.62
CA GLU A 15 -3.24 0.68 20.40
C GLU A 15 -4.75 0.51 20.19
N ARG A 16 -5.30 -0.66 20.52
CA ARG A 16 -6.75 -0.92 20.46
C ARG A 16 -7.53 -0.40 21.67
N HIS A 17 -6.86 0.21 22.65
CA HIS A 17 -7.48 0.72 23.89
C HIS A 17 -8.29 -0.33 24.68
N ILE A 18 -7.90 -1.61 24.60
CA ILE A 18 -8.59 -2.70 25.30
C ILE A 18 -7.82 -3.16 26.55
N SER A 19 -8.57 -3.61 27.57
CA SER A 19 -8.00 -4.14 28.80
C SER A 19 -7.43 -5.55 28.59
N GLN A 20 -6.49 -5.98 29.44
CA GLN A 20 -6.01 -7.38 29.44
C GLN A 20 -7.15 -8.37 29.66
N LYS A 21 -8.16 -8.01 30.45
CA LYS A 21 -9.33 -8.85 30.69
C LYS A 21 -10.13 -9.04 29.40
N GLN A 22 -10.39 -7.96 28.68
CA GLN A 22 -11.12 -8.01 27.41
C GLN A 22 -10.36 -8.83 26.35
N ALA A 23 -9.08 -8.51 26.15
CA ALA A 23 -8.25 -9.23 25.18
C ALA A 23 -8.14 -10.73 25.50
N ALA A 24 -8.03 -11.09 26.78
CA ALA A 24 -7.98 -12.49 27.20
C ALA A 24 -9.32 -13.21 26.93
N THR A 25 -10.45 -12.57 27.20
CA THR A 25 -11.79 -13.09 26.87
C THR A 25 -11.93 -13.33 25.37
N ASP A 26 -11.56 -12.36 24.55
CA ASP A 26 -11.67 -12.47 23.08
C ASP A 26 -10.73 -13.56 22.53
N LEU A 27 -9.53 -13.70 23.10
CA LEU A 27 -8.56 -14.73 22.76
C LEU A 27 -8.88 -16.10 23.39
N GLY A 28 -9.96 -16.21 24.18
CA GLY A 28 -10.37 -17.45 24.85
C GLY A 28 -9.32 -18.02 25.79
N ILE A 29 -8.57 -17.16 26.50
CA ILE A 29 -7.58 -17.54 27.51
C ILE A 29 -7.85 -16.82 28.84
N SER A 30 -7.18 -17.24 29.91
CA SER A 30 -7.26 -16.52 31.18
C SER A 30 -6.47 -15.22 31.14
N GLN A 31 -6.96 -14.18 31.85
CA GLN A 31 -6.27 -12.90 31.96
C GLN A 31 -4.86 -13.04 32.58
N ALA A 32 -4.69 -13.97 33.53
CA ALA A 32 -3.39 -14.31 34.09
C ALA A 32 -2.43 -14.89 33.03
N LEU A 33 -2.93 -15.75 32.13
CA LEU A 33 -2.13 -16.32 31.05
C LEU A 33 -1.69 -15.24 30.05
N LEU A 34 -2.59 -14.33 29.66
CA LEU A 34 -2.23 -13.20 28.80
C LEU A 34 -1.19 -12.29 29.47
N SER A 35 -1.34 -12.02 30.78
CA SER A 35 -0.34 -11.24 31.52
C SER A 35 1.03 -11.92 31.57
N HIS A 36 1.10 -13.26 31.61
CA HIS A 36 2.37 -13.96 31.56
C HIS A 36 3.03 -13.86 30.19
N TYR A 37 2.24 -13.88 29.11
CA TYR A 37 2.73 -13.63 27.76
C TYR A 37 3.23 -12.20 27.58
N GLU A 38 2.45 -11.19 28.01
CA GLU A 38 2.82 -9.76 27.90
C GLU A 38 4.08 -9.40 28.69
N LYS A 39 4.38 -10.13 29.77
CA LYS A 39 5.58 -9.94 30.59
C LYS A 39 6.76 -10.80 30.16
N GLY A 40 6.59 -11.66 29.16
CA GLY A 40 7.63 -12.61 28.73
C GLY A 40 7.95 -13.71 29.76
N ILE A 41 7.08 -13.92 30.75
CA ILE A 41 7.25 -14.93 31.82
C ILE A 41 7.03 -16.34 31.27
N ARG A 42 6.16 -16.47 30.26
CA ARG A 42 5.81 -17.75 29.64
C ARG A 42 5.83 -17.61 28.11
N GLU A 43 6.28 -18.65 27.42
CA GLU A 43 6.16 -18.74 25.97
C GLU A 43 4.79 -19.29 25.57
N CYS A 44 4.26 -18.79 24.46
CA CYS A 44 3.00 -19.27 23.91
C CYS A 44 3.23 -20.41 22.92
N GLY A 45 2.26 -21.33 22.83
CA GLY A 45 2.28 -22.37 21.79
C GLY A 45 1.90 -21.81 20.42
N LEU A 46 2.21 -22.58 19.36
CA LEU A 46 1.89 -22.23 17.97
C LEU A 46 0.41 -21.90 17.76
N ASN A 47 -0.50 -22.68 18.36
CA ASN A 47 -1.94 -22.43 18.25
C ASN A 47 -2.34 -21.05 18.79
N PHE A 48 -1.70 -20.61 19.88
CA PHE A 48 -1.97 -19.27 20.43
C PHE A 48 -1.33 -18.18 19.57
N LEU A 49 -0.12 -18.41 19.05
CA LEU A 49 0.56 -17.48 18.16
C LEU A 49 -0.27 -17.17 16.90
N VAL A 50 -0.86 -18.19 16.27
CA VAL A 50 -1.76 -18.00 15.13
C VAL A 50 -3.01 -17.24 15.56
N LYS A 51 -3.65 -17.66 16.67
CA LYS A 51 -4.88 -17.02 17.16
C LYS A 51 -4.70 -15.54 17.51
N ILE A 52 -3.58 -15.16 18.11
CA ILE A 52 -3.30 -13.78 18.48
C ILE A 52 -2.87 -12.93 17.27
N ALA A 53 -2.21 -13.55 16.28
CA ALA A 53 -1.92 -12.93 14.98
C ALA A 53 -3.22 -12.58 14.25
N ASP A 54 -4.16 -13.52 14.17
CA ASP A 54 -5.47 -13.30 13.55
C ASP A 54 -6.29 -12.26 14.32
N TYR A 55 -6.30 -12.34 15.65
CA TYR A 55 -7.00 -11.38 16.51
C TYR A 55 -6.52 -9.95 16.29
N TYR A 56 -5.21 -9.74 16.20
CA TYR A 56 -4.63 -8.42 15.95
C TYR A 56 -4.54 -8.04 14.46
N ASN A 57 -4.89 -8.97 13.56
CA ASN A 57 -4.75 -8.84 12.11
C ASN A 57 -3.32 -8.46 11.69
N VAL A 58 -2.35 -9.20 12.22
CA VAL A 58 -0.91 -9.07 11.95
C VAL A 58 -0.30 -10.42 11.63
N SER A 59 0.92 -10.47 11.07
CA SER A 59 1.62 -11.72 10.79
C SER A 59 2.34 -12.27 12.02
N CYS A 60 2.56 -13.59 12.02
CA CYS A 60 3.40 -14.23 13.03
C CYS A 60 4.83 -13.67 13.01
N ASP A 61 5.38 -13.36 11.83
CA ASP A 61 6.73 -12.78 11.72
C ASP A 61 6.82 -11.39 12.34
N TYR A 62 5.76 -10.58 12.22
CA TYR A 62 5.66 -9.31 12.93
C TYR A 62 5.62 -9.52 14.44
N LEU A 63 4.75 -10.41 14.92
CA LEU A 63 4.66 -10.70 16.36
C LEU A 63 5.98 -11.23 16.92
N LEU A 64 6.75 -11.99 16.14
CA LEU A 64 8.04 -12.52 16.54
C LEU A 64 9.20 -11.52 16.37
N GLY A 65 8.94 -10.29 15.93
CA GLY A 65 9.94 -9.25 15.75
C GLY A 65 10.88 -9.46 14.55
N ARG A 66 10.50 -10.33 13.60
CA ARG A 66 11.31 -10.63 12.40
C ARG A 66 11.14 -9.60 11.29
N THR A 67 10.00 -8.91 11.27
CA THR A 67 9.71 -7.81 10.35
C THR A 67 9.11 -6.62 11.10
N PRO A 68 9.47 -5.37 10.75
CA PRO A 68 8.79 -4.19 11.27
C PRO A 68 7.39 -4.01 10.67
N GLU A 69 7.05 -4.73 9.60
CA GLU A 69 5.76 -4.63 8.91
C GLU A 69 4.71 -5.55 9.56
N PRO A 70 3.58 -5.01 10.07
CA PRO A 70 2.53 -5.79 10.72
C PRO A 70 1.94 -6.90 9.86
N GLU A 71 1.98 -6.77 8.54
CA GLU A 71 1.21 -7.59 7.61
C GLU A 71 2.07 -8.63 6.87
N GLY A 72 3.20 -9.07 7.43
CA GLY A 72 4.17 -9.99 6.82
C GLY A 72 3.63 -11.36 6.36
N LYS A 73 2.78 -11.38 5.34
CA LYS A 73 2.46 -12.53 4.49
C LYS A 73 3.10 -12.25 3.15
N THR A 74 3.96 -13.10 2.62
CA THR A 74 4.12 -13.23 1.16
C THR A 74 2.87 -13.92 0.64
N ILE A 75 2.04 -13.22 -0.13
CA ILE A 75 0.84 -13.81 -0.73
C ILE A 75 1.33 -14.52 -2.00
N THR A 76 1.29 -15.84 -1.99
CA THR A 76 1.49 -16.67 -3.20
C THR A 76 0.22 -16.62 -4.04
N ILE A 77 0.38 -16.95 -5.32
CA ILE A 77 -0.60 -16.78 -6.42
C ILE A 77 -1.93 -17.52 -6.17
N GLU A 78 -2.00 -18.37 -5.14
CA GLU A 78 -3.13 -19.25 -4.81
C GLU A 78 -4.28 -18.57 -4.04
N ASP A 79 -4.07 -17.37 -3.47
CA ASP A 79 -5.10 -16.63 -2.71
C ASP A 79 -5.96 -15.69 -3.59
N ILE A 80 -5.95 -15.86 -4.91
CA ILE A 80 -6.82 -15.10 -5.83
C ILE A 80 -8.09 -15.92 -6.03
N PRO A 81 -9.28 -15.53 -5.52
CA PRO A 81 -10.52 -16.13 -5.94
C PRO A 81 -10.72 -15.79 -7.42
N ASP A 82 -10.97 -16.81 -8.24
CA ASP A 82 -11.52 -16.61 -9.58
C ASP A 82 -12.81 -15.80 -9.45
N ASP A 83 -12.81 -14.60 -10.04
CA ASP A 83 -14.01 -13.78 -10.22
C ASP A 83 -14.88 -14.45 -11.29
N ASP A 84 -15.53 -15.54 -10.88
CA ASP A 84 -16.49 -16.25 -11.71
C ASP A 84 -17.67 -15.29 -11.90
N GLY A 85 -17.79 -14.75 -13.12
CA GLY A 85 -18.49 -13.52 -13.50
C GLY A 85 -20.02 -13.54 -13.35
N ASN A 86 -20.55 -14.06 -12.24
CA ASN A 86 -21.98 -14.12 -11.95
C ASN A 86 -22.31 -13.37 -10.65
N ASN A 87 -22.56 -12.07 -10.80
CA ASN A 87 -23.29 -11.13 -9.95
C ASN A 87 -23.55 -11.50 -8.47
N SER A 88 -22.84 -10.81 -7.59
CA SER A 88 -23.47 -10.02 -6.52
C SER A 88 -22.52 -8.90 -6.13
N MET A 89 -23.02 -7.68 -5.92
CA MET A 89 -22.27 -6.55 -5.37
C MET A 89 -21.88 -6.87 -3.92
N LYS A 90 -20.94 -7.80 -3.73
CA LYS A 90 -20.35 -8.11 -2.44
C LYS A 90 -19.26 -7.08 -2.19
N MET A 91 -19.28 -6.49 -1.00
CA MET A 91 -18.15 -5.70 -0.52
C MET A 91 -16.87 -6.52 -0.73
N PRO A 92 -15.81 -5.94 -1.34
CA PRO A 92 -14.53 -6.63 -1.44
C PRO A 92 -14.12 -7.14 -0.06
N SER A 93 -13.71 -8.40 0.04
CA SER A 93 -13.26 -8.95 1.32
C SER A 93 -12.10 -8.11 1.87
N PRO A 94 -11.94 -8.02 3.20
CA PRO A 94 -10.78 -7.33 3.81
C PRO A 94 -9.44 -7.82 3.24
N GLU A 95 -9.35 -9.09 2.87
CA GLU A 95 -8.20 -9.72 2.22
C GLU A 95 -7.90 -9.08 0.85
N ILE A 96 -8.91 -8.91 -0.02
CA ILE A 96 -8.76 -8.25 -1.32
C ILE A 96 -8.32 -6.79 -1.16
N ILE A 97 -8.89 -6.09 -0.18
CA ILE A 97 -8.53 -4.68 0.11
C ILE A 97 -7.07 -4.58 0.54
N ASN A 98 -6.63 -5.45 1.46
CA ASN A 98 -5.25 -5.47 1.93
C ASN A 98 -4.28 -5.90 0.83
N PHE A 99 -4.66 -6.86 0.00
CA PHE A 99 -3.88 -7.27 -1.17
C PHE A 99 -3.70 -6.11 -2.15
N ASN A 100 -4.77 -5.39 -2.49
CA ASN A 100 -4.72 -4.22 -3.36
C ASN A 100 -3.84 -3.11 -2.76
N ARG A 101 -4.00 -2.82 -1.47
CA ARG A 101 -3.18 -1.85 -0.74
C ARG A 101 -1.70 -2.19 -0.85
N ARG A 102 -1.35 -3.46 -0.63
CA ARG A 102 0.04 -3.93 -0.70
C ARG A 102 0.62 -3.81 -2.11
N ILE A 103 -0.13 -4.20 -3.14
CA ILE A 103 0.29 -4.02 -4.54
C ILE A 103 0.64 -2.56 -4.79
N VAL A 104 -0.26 -1.64 -4.39
CA VAL A 104 -0.07 -0.19 -4.61
C VAL A 104 1.16 0.31 -3.85
N ASN A 105 1.26 0.04 -2.55
CA ASN A 105 2.35 0.52 -1.70
C ASN A 105 3.72 0.02 -2.19
N ASN A 106 3.83 -1.29 -2.47
CA ASN A 106 5.08 -1.86 -2.95
C ASN A 106 5.50 -1.30 -4.32
N SER A 107 4.54 -1.06 -5.21
CA SER A 107 4.82 -0.46 -6.51
C SER A 107 5.27 0.99 -6.38
N ILE A 108 4.68 1.76 -5.46
CA ILE A 108 5.11 3.13 -5.15
C ILE A 108 6.54 3.13 -4.59
N SER A 109 6.85 2.25 -3.64
CA SER A 109 8.20 2.12 -3.07
C SER A 109 9.25 1.79 -4.11
N LEU A 110 8.93 0.87 -5.03
CA LEU A 110 9.82 0.55 -6.15
C LEU A 110 10.01 1.76 -7.07
N LEU A 111 8.93 2.48 -7.38
CA LEU A 111 8.99 3.66 -8.24
C LEU A 111 9.87 4.77 -7.63
N PHE A 112 9.78 5.00 -6.32
CA PHE A 112 10.71 5.90 -5.61
C PHE A 112 12.15 5.39 -5.63
N SER A 113 12.36 4.08 -5.50
CA SER A 113 13.70 3.49 -5.58
C SER A 113 14.34 3.70 -6.96
N LEU A 114 13.54 3.58 -8.03
CA LEU A 114 13.99 3.90 -9.39
C LEU A 114 14.27 5.38 -9.56
N ALA A 115 13.37 6.26 -9.10
CA ALA A 115 13.57 7.70 -9.16
C ALA A 115 14.86 8.13 -8.42
N GLN A 116 15.17 7.49 -7.29
CA GLN A 116 16.41 7.73 -6.55
C GLN A 116 17.66 7.27 -7.33
N LYS A 117 17.60 6.10 -8.00
CA LYS A 117 18.70 5.62 -8.84
C LYS A 117 18.97 6.50 -10.05
N ALA A 118 17.94 7.16 -10.57
CA ALA A 118 18.06 8.09 -11.69
C ALA A 118 18.92 9.33 -11.37
N ASN A 119 19.22 9.57 -10.08
CA ASN A 119 20.01 10.68 -9.59
C ASN A 119 19.50 12.07 -10.04
N SER A 120 18.20 12.19 -10.31
CA SER A 120 17.55 13.45 -10.66
C SER A 120 16.62 13.93 -9.56
N ILE A 121 16.93 15.10 -9.00
CA ILE A 121 16.12 15.78 -7.97
C ILE A 121 14.75 16.12 -8.54
N THR A 122 14.72 16.63 -9.77
CA THR A 122 13.48 16.95 -10.48
C THR A 122 12.60 15.72 -10.64
N LEU A 123 13.16 14.59 -11.10
CA LEU A 123 12.39 13.36 -11.25
C LEU A 123 11.78 12.90 -9.91
N ILE A 124 12.57 12.88 -8.83
CA ILE A 124 12.10 12.48 -7.50
C ILE A 124 10.98 13.40 -7.01
N LYS A 125 11.16 14.72 -7.13
CA LYS A 125 10.20 15.72 -6.69
C LYS A 125 8.88 15.62 -7.46
N GLU A 126 8.95 15.54 -8.78
CA GLU A 126 7.75 15.55 -9.63
C GLU A 126 6.97 14.24 -9.54
N VAL A 127 7.67 13.09 -9.42
CA VAL A 127 7.04 11.81 -9.07
C VAL A 127 6.27 11.90 -7.74
N SER A 128 6.89 12.48 -6.72
CA SER A 128 6.27 12.65 -5.40
C SER A 128 5.03 13.55 -5.49
N SER A 129 5.16 14.69 -6.16
CA SER A 129 4.06 15.64 -6.42
C SER A 129 2.87 14.95 -7.10
N TYR A 130 3.14 14.19 -8.18
CA TYR A 130 2.14 13.45 -8.93
C TYR A 130 1.33 12.50 -8.03
N LEU A 131 2.03 11.69 -7.22
CA LEU A 131 1.39 10.70 -6.33
C LEU A 131 0.61 11.38 -5.20
N MET A 132 1.20 12.38 -4.54
CA MET A 132 0.54 13.11 -3.45
C MET A 132 -0.75 13.78 -3.91
N LEU A 133 -0.73 14.44 -5.07
CA LEU A 133 -1.92 15.08 -5.62
C LEU A 133 -2.98 14.07 -6.09
N SER A 134 -2.56 12.91 -6.62
CA SER A 134 -3.46 11.82 -6.96
C SER A 134 -4.19 11.29 -5.72
N VAL A 135 -3.48 11.08 -4.62
CA VAL A 135 -4.08 10.68 -3.34
C VAL A 135 -4.97 11.79 -2.78
N TYR A 136 -4.53 13.05 -2.81
CA TYR A 136 -5.32 14.20 -2.38
C TYR A 136 -6.66 14.29 -3.11
N LYS A 137 -6.68 14.10 -4.44
CA LYS A 137 -7.91 14.09 -5.23
C LYS A 137 -8.87 13.00 -4.79
N LEU A 138 -8.37 11.76 -4.64
CA LEU A 138 -9.19 10.63 -4.19
C LEU A 138 -9.73 10.88 -2.78
N PHE A 139 -8.90 11.37 -1.87
CA PHE A 139 -9.30 11.74 -0.52
C PHE A 139 -10.37 12.83 -0.54
N ARG A 140 -10.21 13.89 -1.34
CA ARG A 140 -11.20 14.96 -1.47
C ARG A 140 -12.55 14.44 -1.97
N ILE A 141 -12.55 13.50 -2.91
CA ILE A 141 -13.79 12.90 -3.41
C ILE A 141 -14.49 12.11 -2.31
N VAL A 142 -13.77 11.21 -1.63
CA VAL A 142 -14.32 10.38 -0.54
C VAL A 142 -14.76 11.22 0.65
N TYR A 143 -13.95 12.20 1.07
CA TYR A 143 -14.25 13.11 2.18
C TYR A 143 -15.51 13.93 1.92
N ASN A 144 -15.73 14.36 0.68
CA ASN A 144 -16.91 15.13 0.32
C ASN A 144 -18.18 14.29 0.09
N ALA A 145 -18.08 12.96 0.18
CA ALA A 145 -19.25 12.08 0.13
C ALA A 145 -20.14 12.23 1.38
N ASN A 146 -19.59 12.69 2.51
CA ASN A 146 -20.37 13.04 3.70
C ASN A 146 -20.48 14.57 3.83
N PRO A 147 -21.68 15.16 3.67
CA PRO A 147 -21.89 16.61 3.80
C PRO A 147 -21.57 17.19 5.18
N HIS A 148 -21.53 16.36 6.23
CA HIS A 148 -21.26 16.78 7.60
C HIS A 148 -19.77 17.00 7.88
N ASN A 149 -18.89 16.60 6.96
CA ASN A 149 -17.45 16.73 7.15
C ASN A 149 -17.01 18.19 7.08
N ASP A 150 -16.12 18.59 8.00
CA ASP A 150 -15.67 19.98 8.15
C ASP A 150 -14.82 20.45 6.96
N GLN A 151 -15.39 21.35 6.18
CA GLN A 151 -14.74 21.92 5.01
C GLN A 151 -13.59 22.87 5.36
N LYS A 152 -13.48 23.35 6.61
CA LYS A 152 -12.38 24.21 7.08
C LYS A 152 -11.03 23.49 7.10
N LEU A 153 -11.02 22.16 7.03
CA LEU A 153 -9.79 21.37 6.84
C LEU A 153 -9.03 21.81 5.58
N PHE A 154 -9.72 22.40 4.60
CA PHE A 154 -9.12 22.73 3.32
C PHE A 154 -9.09 24.22 3.03
N ARG A 155 -7.92 24.67 2.58
CA ARG A 155 -7.74 26.03 2.05
C ARG A 155 -8.35 26.22 0.66
N ILE A 156 -8.34 25.17 -0.17
CA ILE A 156 -8.80 25.25 -1.57
C ILE A 156 -10.30 24.91 -1.66
N PRO A 157 -11.12 25.78 -2.28
CA PRO A 157 -12.56 25.55 -2.45
C PRO A 157 -12.87 24.21 -3.15
N LYS A 158 -13.98 23.58 -2.73
CA LYS A 158 -14.44 22.29 -3.28
C LYS A 158 -14.53 22.28 -4.80
N VAL A 159 -15.08 23.33 -5.38
CA VAL A 159 -15.44 23.43 -6.79
C VAL A 159 -14.22 23.38 -7.71
N ILE A 160 -13.09 23.95 -7.29
CA ILE A 160 -11.89 24.06 -8.13
C ILE A 160 -10.82 23.02 -7.79
N ALA A 161 -10.91 22.38 -6.62
CA ALA A 161 -9.80 21.58 -6.08
C ALA A 161 -9.41 20.38 -6.96
N ASN A 162 -10.39 19.69 -7.56
CA ASN A 162 -10.09 18.54 -8.41
C ASN A 162 -9.43 18.96 -9.72
N ASP A 163 -9.95 20.00 -10.37
CA ASP A 163 -9.40 20.48 -11.65
C ASP A 163 -8.04 21.17 -11.47
N SER A 164 -7.85 21.90 -10.38
CA SER A 164 -6.54 22.44 -10.00
C SER A 164 -5.54 21.32 -9.76
N ALA A 165 -5.92 20.26 -9.04
CA ALA A 165 -5.06 19.11 -8.84
C ALA A 165 -4.80 18.34 -10.14
N ASN A 166 -5.78 18.22 -11.04
CA ASN A 166 -5.58 17.65 -12.38
C ASN A 166 -4.54 18.42 -13.17
N ALA A 167 -4.65 19.75 -13.22
CA ALA A 167 -3.71 20.59 -13.93
C ALA A 167 -2.27 20.40 -13.43
N ILE A 168 -2.08 20.40 -12.10
CA ILE A 168 -0.74 20.22 -11.52
C ILE A 168 -0.22 18.80 -11.75
N VAL A 169 -1.07 17.77 -11.63
CA VAL A 169 -0.70 16.38 -11.95
C VAL A 169 -0.22 16.26 -13.41
N SER A 170 -0.92 16.90 -14.35
CA SER A 170 -0.51 16.92 -15.76
C SER A 170 0.80 17.68 -15.99
N MET A 171 1.04 18.78 -15.26
CA MET A 171 2.33 19.48 -15.29
C MET A 171 3.47 18.63 -14.73
N SER A 172 3.27 17.97 -13.59
CA SER A 172 4.26 17.04 -13.03
C SER A 172 4.51 15.87 -13.97
N GLU A 173 3.49 15.34 -14.65
CA GLU A 173 3.66 14.30 -15.66
C GLU A 173 4.52 14.77 -16.84
N ALA A 174 4.33 16.00 -17.32
CA ALA A 174 5.16 16.57 -18.37
C ALA A 174 6.63 16.73 -17.93
N ASN A 175 6.86 17.22 -16.71
CA ASN A 175 8.20 17.36 -16.15
C ASN A 175 8.88 16.01 -15.92
N ILE A 176 8.15 15.00 -15.44
CA ILE A 176 8.65 13.61 -15.33
C ILE A 176 9.09 13.10 -16.70
N LYS A 177 8.28 13.29 -17.74
CA LYS A 177 8.61 12.88 -19.12
C LYS A 177 9.85 13.59 -19.65
N ALA A 178 9.97 14.90 -19.43
CA ALA A 178 11.15 15.65 -19.84
C ALA A 178 12.40 15.18 -19.10
N ALA A 179 12.36 15.13 -17.77
CA ALA A 179 13.49 14.73 -16.93
C ALA A 179 13.93 13.29 -17.23
N SER A 180 12.99 12.35 -17.38
CA SER A 180 13.29 10.95 -17.73
C SER A 180 13.77 10.74 -19.16
N SER A 181 13.57 11.73 -20.05
CA SER A 181 14.11 11.74 -21.42
C SER A 181 15.44 12.49 -21.53
N GLY A 182 16.03 12.93 -20.41
CA GLY A 182 17.27 13.72 -20.40
C GLY A 182 17.10 15.17 -20.88
N ILE A 183 15.88 15.70 -20.82
CA ILE A 183 15.57 17.08 -21.21
C ILE A 183 15.37 17.92 -19.95
N ALA A 184 16.29 18.86 -19.72
CA ALA A 184 16.16 19.88 -18.68
C ALA A 184 15.17 20.97 -19.11
N LEU A 185 14.14 21.22 -18.28
CA LEU A 185 13.17 22.30 -18.47
C LEU A 185 13.30 23.33 -17.36
N ASP A 186 13.15 24.62 -17.69
CA ASP A 186 13.12 25.73 -16.72
C ASP A 186 14.32 25.76 -15.74
N GLY A 187 15.50 25.32 -16.20
CA GLY A 187 16.72 25.28 -15.39
C GLY A 187 16.79 24.13 -14.38
N ASN A 188 15.86 23.18 -14.45
CA ASN A 188 15.85 21.97 -13.63
C ASN A 188 16.84 20.91 -14.13
N ASP A 189 17.23 20.00 -13.25
CA ASP A 189 18.06 18.85 -13.60
C ASP A 189 17.23 17.76 -14.34
N CYS A 190 17.93 16.83 -14.99
CA CYS A 190 17.33 15.70 -15.68
C CYS A 190 18.18 14.44 -15.48
N VAL A 191 17.65 13.30 -15.91
CA VAL A 191 18.41 12.04 -15.91
C VAL A 191 19.50 12.13 -16.98
N ASP A 192 20.74 11.93 -16.55
CA ASP A 192 21.94 11.97 -17.40
C ASP A 192 22.46 10.56 -17.74
N ASN A 193 22.29 9.60 -16.83
CA ASN A 193 22.67 8.20 -17.01
C ASN A 193 21.45 7.27 -17.02
N PHE A 194 20.97 6.93 -18.22
CA PHE A 194 19.81 6.06 -18.40
C PHE A 194 20.03 4.61 -17.96
N ASP A 195 21.28 4.13 -17.91
CA ASP A 195 21.59 2.75 -17.50
C ASP A 195 21.21 2.51 -16.03
N THR A 196 21.15 3.57 -15.21
CA THR A 196 20.68 3.50 -13.82
C THR A 196 19.22 3.07 -13.69
N LEU A 197 18.44 3.27 -14.75
CA LEU A 197 17.02 2.93 -14.85
C LEU A 197 16.77 1.64 -15.65
N TYR A 198 17.82 0.91 -16.03
CA TYR A 198 17.68 -0.36 -16.73
C TYR A 198 17.04 -1.42 -15.83
N VAL A 199 15.91 -1.94 -16.28
CA VAL A 199 15.11 -2.91 -15.52
C VAL A 199 14.65 -4.04 -16.44
N THR A 200 14.85 -5.28 -15.99
CA THR A 200 14.35 -6.51 -16.61
C THR A 200 13.60 -7.33 -15.57
N THR A 201 12.85 -8.34 -15.98
CA THR A 201 12.22 -9.28 -15.04
C THR A 201 13.25 -9.90 -14.09
N ALA A 202 14.45 -10.21 -14.59
CA ALA A 202 15.53 -10.78 -13.80
C ALA A 202 16.12 -9.77 -12.79
N THR A 203 16.36 -8.51 -13.19
CA THR A 203 16.86 -7.49 -12.26
C THR A 203 15.79 -7.03 -11.26
N LEU A 204 14.50 -7.04 -11.64
CA LEU A 204 13.40 -6.84 -10.69
C LEU A 204 13.38 -7.91 -9.60
N GLN A 205 13.47 -9.18 -9.97
CA GLN A 205 13.46 -10.28 -9.02
C GLN A 205 14.72 -10.29 -8.14
N LYS A 206 15.87 -9.87 -8.69
CA LYS A 206 17.14 -9.85 -7.97
C LYS A 206 17.29 -8.64 -7.04
N ASP A 207 17.11 -7.44 -7.58
CA ASP A 207 17.42 -6.18 -6.88
C ASP A 207 16.21 -5.61 -6.12
N TYR A 208 15.00 -6.08 -6.45
CA TYR A 208 13.75 -5.66 -5.84
C TYR A 208 12.84 -6.85 -5.51
N ALA A 209 13.43 -7.94 -5.01
CA ALA A 209 12.73 -9.20 -4.73
C ALA A 209 11.41 -8.98 -3.97
N GLN A 210 11.43 -8.13 -2.94
CA GLN A 210 10.29 -7.79 -2.10
C GLN A 210 9.15 -7.03 -2.80
N TYR A 211 9.42 -6.36 -3.93
CA TYR A 211 8.45 -5.54 -4.67
C TYR A 211 8.07 -6.12 -6.03
N SER A 212 8.92 -6.99 -6.60
CA SER A 212 8.82 -7.51 -7.97
C SER A 212 7.45 -8.13 -8.29
N SER A 213 6.94 -9.00 -7.41
CA SER A 213 5.65 -9.66 -7.56
C SER A 213 4.47 -8.67 -7.52
N SER A 214 4.56 -7.65 -6.68
CA SER A 214 3.54 -6.60 -6.56
C SER A 214 3.49 -5.74 -7.82
N LEU A 215 4.64 -5.35 -8.35
CA LEU A 215 4.71 -4.56 -9.58
C LEU A 215 4.17 -5.34 -10.79
N LEU A 216 4.55 -6.61 -10.95
CA LEU A 216 4.05 -7.44 -12.05
C LEU A 216 2.53 -7.61 -11.99
N ASN A 217 1.97 -7.78 -10.78
CA ASN A 217 0.53 -7.82 -10.58
C ASN A 217 -0.14 -6.47 -10.87
N LEU A 218 0.48 -5.35 -10.49
CA LEU A 218 -0.01 -4.01 -10.83
C LEU A 218 -0.07 -3.83 -12.35
N ILE A 219 1.01 -4.18 -13.06
CA ILE A 219 1.10 -4.07 -14.52
C ILE A 219 -0.02 -4.89 -15.17
N LYS A 220 -0.08 -6.19 -14.86
CA LYS A 220 -1.08 -7.10 -15.43
C LYS A 220 -2.51 -6.56 -15.26
N ARG A 221 -2.88 -6.20 -14.03
CA ARG A 221 -4.25 -5.73 -13.72
C ARG A 221 -4.56 -4.38 -14.36
N SER A 222 -3.59 -3.48 -14.40
CA SER A 222 -3.76 -2.16 -15.03
C SER A 222 -3.96 -2.30 -16.53
N GLU A 223 -3.14 -3.12 -17.20
CA GLU A 223 -3.26 -3.37 -18.64
C GLU A 223 -4.55 -4.11 -19.01
N GLU A 224 -4.97 -5.09 -18.22
CA GLU A 224 -6.27 -5.76 -18.38
C GLU A 224 -7.43 -4.77 -18.21
N SER A 225 -7.35 -3.85 -17.24
CA SER A 225 -8.35 -2.81 -17.05
C SER A 225 -8.40 -1.87 -18.26
N ILE A 226 -7.26 -1.36 -18.70
CA ILE A 226 -7.15 -0.45 -19.86
C ILE A 226 -7.70 -1.14 -21.11
N SER A 227 -7.31 -2.40 -21.35
CA SER A 227 -7.74 -3.19 -22.50
C SER A 227 -9.25 -3.41 -22.51
N ARG A 228 -9.84 -3.77 -21.36
CA ARG A 228 -11.30 -3.91 -21.20
C ARG A 228 -12.02 -2.61 -21.49
N THR A 229 -11.57 -1.49 -20.91
CA THR A 229 -12.17 -0.17 -21.15
C THR A 229 -12.11 0.20 -22.64
N ARG A 230 -10.95 0.04 -23.28
CA ARG A 230 -10.79 0.35 -24.72
C ARG A 230 -11.62 -0.58 -25.63
N ALA A 231 -11.78 -1.85 -25.26
CA ALA A 231 -12.59 -2.80 -26.02
C ALA A 231 -14.09 -2.46 -25.95
N LYS A 232 -14.59 -2.07 -24.77
CA LYS A 232 -15.98 -1.62 -24.57
C LYS A 232 -16.34 -0.44 -25.50
N TYR A 233 -15.48 0.57 -25.58
CA TYR A 233 -15.71 1.70 -26.50
C TYR A 233 -15.57 1.35 -27.98
N ARG A 234 -14.94 0.21 -28.33
CA ARG A 234 -14.88 -0.27 -29.73
C ARG A 234 -16.09 -1.10 -30.13
N SER A 235 -16.72 -1.81 -29.18
CA SER A 235 -17.95 -2.58 -29.45
C SER A 235 -19.19 -1.70 -29.60
N ASP A 236 -19.21 -0.53 -28.96
CA ASP A 236 -20.34 0.41 -28.99
C ASP A 236 -20.38 1.29 -30.28
N ILE A 237 -19.45 1.07 -31.23
CA ILE A 237 -19.35 1.79 -32.51
C ILE A 237 -19.80 0.90 -33.71
N LYS A 238 -20.39 -0.27 -33.45
CA LYS A 238 -20.95 -1.15 -34.50
C LYS A 238 -22.47 -1.13 -34.53
#